data_AF-A0A955ENV2-F1
#
_entry.id   AF-A0A955ENV2-F1
#
_cell.length_a   1.000
_cell.length_b   1.000
_cell.length_c   1.000
_cell.angle_alpha   90.00
_cell.angle_beta   90.00
_cell.angle_gamma   90.00
#
_symmetry.space_group_name_H-M   'P 1'
#
loop_
_entity.id
_entity.type
_entity.pdbx_description
1 polymer ?
#
loop_
_entity_poly.entity_id
_entity_poly.type
_entity_poly.pdbx_seq_one_letter_code
_entity_poly.pdbx_strand_id
1 'polypeptide(L)'
;MRVLVHAVGIDMRVPTRETLGPKSAGMFGLLPSFFASSGAHVDVGDVSSKQLSNYDLVVIANPRESFDPGVVVGIQAFVHQGGGLLLMGDHTGMESIRQPLNEICSAWGIELNFDSARQLPGGWGSSLSTSRHPVIGSGLRSLELQIWTGASLDLGCDATAIVCGMLGFSDPGDLRSAERGYLGDLKYQRNERLGDLVLVAAAEPGLGRVLVFGDTSTWQNTALTYSSRFAARCIAWLGGGACDRASPAALDWLWSASIVLLLAAVLLALRWPRSFLLLGLSAGFLSVVGYMAASNSVEALGSHIQQGAVAGVPLEGRHALVDLSCSTTVDLADAWSDRGIGALLLALMREGLMPAVRLPGVPVDLSQFELVVIVNPTVDPDETDLGHLKAWLRAGQGSLLVSSTQAQEALPRLSQLHPSWSTDQILGPSRAESDFGPIRLFGAHAQSEDPSASVIARSVGGGGVVTRARHADGWTSVLISDERLLLSGTLENQKSAVEDNIEFLGHLIRSMLQDVDGVEAKR
;
A
#
# COMPACT_ATOMS: atom_id res chain seq x y z
N MET A 1 -9.35 -11.58 -14.32
CA MET A 1 -8.82 -12.52 -13.31
C MET A 1 -9.93 -12.85 -12.32
N ARG A 2 -10.12 -14.12 -11.92
CA ARG A 2 -11.07 -14.56 -10.89
C ARG A 2 -10.34 -14.88 -9.60
N VAL A 3 -10.80 -14.33 -8.48
CA VAL A 3 -10.17 -14.44 -7.16
C VAL A 3 -11.14 -15.06 -6.18
N LEU A 4 -10.71 -16.10 -5.45
CA LEU A 4 -11.45 -16.63 -4.31
C LEU A 4 -10.77 -16.17 -3.01
N VAL A 5 -11.52 -15.51 -2.13
CA VAL A 5 -11.05 -15.08 -0.80
C VAL A 5 -11.69 -15.94 0.27
N HIS A 6 -10.86 -16.69 0.98
CA HIS A 6 -11.22 -17.45 2.17
C HIS A 6 -10.77 -16.71 3.42
N ALA A 7 -11.74 -16.17 4.15
CA ALA A 7 -11.53 -15.38 5.36
C ALA A 7 -12.58 -15.72 6.43
N VAL A 8 -12.85 -17.01 6.64
CA VAL A 8 -13.88 -17.47 7.58
C VAL A 8 -13.50 -17.10 9.01
N GLY A 9 -14.45 -16.48 9.74
CA GLY A 9 -14.27 -16.05 11.12
C GLY A 9 -13.40 -14.80 11.30
N ILE A 10 -12.97 -14.17 10.22
CA ILE A 10 -12.16 -12.94 10.23
C ILE A 10 -13.07 -11.71 10.13
N ASP A 11 -12.63 -10.60 10.71
CA ASP A 11 -13.37 -9.34 10.68
C ASP A 11 -13.34 -8.71 9.27
N MET A 12 -14.37 -8.99 8.48
CA MET A 12 -14.61 -8.43 7.15
C MET A 12 -15.39 -7.11 7.18
N ARG A 13 -15.50 -6.44 8.34
CA ARG A 13 -16.18 -5.14 8.41
C ARG A 13 -15.35 -4.06 7.74
N VAL A 14 -16.06 -3.07 7.22
CA VAL A 14 -15.54 -1.77 6.82
C VAL A 14 -16.02 -0.71 7.82
N PRO A 15 -15.32 0.43 7.94
CA PRO A 15 -15.75 1.50 8.83
C PRO A 15 -17.13 2.02 8.45
N THR A 16 -17.97 2.25 9.45
CA THR A 16 -19.30 2.86 9.26
C THR A 16 -19.38 4.20 9.98
N ARG A 17 -20.37 5.02 9.63
CA ARG A 17 -20.61 6.32 10.29
C ARG A 17 -21.06 6.19 11.74
N GLU A 18 -21.60 5.04 12.13
CA GLU A 18 -22.14 4.80 13.47
C GLU A 18 -21.04 4.45 14.48
N THR A 19 -19.84 4.10 14.01
CA THR A 19 -18.76 3.59 14.84
C THR A 19 -17.50 4.44 14.68
N LEU A 20 -16.96 4.89 15.81
CA LEU A 20 -15.80 5.77 15.87
C LEU A 20 -14.60 5.10 16.55
N GLY A 21 -13.42 5.69 16.35
CA GLY A 21 -12.13 5.30 16.86
C GLY A 21 -11.44 4.18 16.06
N PRO A 22 -10.17 3.88 16.38
CA PRO A 22 -9.36 2.91 15.64
C PRO A 22 -9.99 1.53 15.51
N LYS A 23 -10.71 1.08 16.55
CA LYS A 23 -11.36 -0.24 16.57
C LYS A 23 -12.55 -0.34 15.59
N SER A 24 -13.06 0.80 15.12
CA SER A 24 -14.12 0.85 14.10
C SER A 24 -13.59 0.63 12.69
N ALA A 25 -12.27 0.56 12.50
CA ALA A 25 -11.66 0.38 11.20
C ALA A 25 -12.10 -0.91 10.49
N GLY A 26 -12.50 -1.94 11.25
CA GLY A 26 -12.56 -3.32 10.76
C GLY A 26 -11.15 -3.85 10.46
N MET A 27 -11.05 -5.07 9.93
CA MET A 27 -9.74 -5.63 9.55
C MET A 27 -9.61 -5.81 8.03
N PHE A 28 -10.44 -6.61 7.35
CA PHE A 28 -10.20 -6.97 5.94
C PHE A 28 -11.36 -6.65 5.00
N GLY A 29 -12.33 -5.84 5.44
CA GLY A 29 -13.51 -5.51 4.64
C GLY A 29 -13.21 -4.81 3.31
N LEU A 30 -12.08 -4.11 3.19
CA LEU A 30 -11.64 -3.47 1.95
C LEU A 30 -10.96 -4.43 0.97
N LEU A 31 -10.52 -5.60 1.42
CA LEU A 31 -9.73 -6.53 0.60
C LEU A 31 -10.46 -6.96 -0.67
N PRO A 32 -11.76 -7.37 -0.63
CA PRO A 32 -12.49 -7.71 -1.84
C PRO A 32 -12.64 -6.52 -2.80
N SER A 33 -12.91 -5.33 -2.26
CA SER A 33 -13.03 -4.10 -3.07
C SER A 33 -11.71 -3.71 -3.71
N PHE A 34 -10.58 -3.93 -3.03
CA PHE A 34 -9.25 -3.67 -3.57
C PHE A 34 -8.88 -4.66 -4.71
N PHE A 35 -9.22 -5.93 -4.56
CA PHE A 35 -9.07 -6.89 -5.65
C PHE A 35 -9.99 -6.57 -6.83
N ALA A 36 -11.24 -6.21 -6.55
CA ALA A 36 -12.19 -5.81 -7.59
C ALA A 36 -11.73 -4.57 -8.33
N SER A 37 -11.22 -3.57 -7.60
CA SER A 37 -10.67 -2.37 -8.22
C SER A 37 -9.46 -2.71 -9.09
N SER A 38 -8.67 -3.73 -8.75
CA SER A 38 -7.61 -4.25 -9.63
C SER A 38 -8.11 -5.01 -10.89
N GLY A 39 -9.40 -4.93 -11.24
CA GLY A 39 -10.02 -5.60 -12.38
C GLY A 39 -10.32 -7.09 -12.15
N ALA A 40 -10.36 -7.53 -10.89
CA ALA A 40 -10.66 -8.92 -10.55
C ALA A 40 -12.16 -9.15 -10.29
N HIS A 41 -12.66 -10.33 -10.66
CA HIS A 41 -13.94 -10.82 -10.14
C HIS A 41 -13.68 -11.57 -8.84
N VAL A 42 -14.26 -11.10 -7.74
CA VAL A 42 -13.93 -11.60 -6.40
C VAL A 42 -15.12 -12.35 -5.81
N ASP A 43 -14.90 -13.62 -5.49
CA ASP A 43 -15.82 -14.42 -4.70
C ASP A 43 -15.27 -14.55 -3.27
N VAL A 44 -16.12 -14.41 -2.26
CA VAL A 44 -15.76 -14.63 -0.85
C VAL A 44 -16.47 -15.90 -0.37
N GLY A 45 -15.72 -16.87 0.15
CA GLY A 45 -16.31 -18.12 0.63
C GLY A 45 -15.31 -19.20 1.02
N ASP A 46 -15.84 -20.41 1.22
CA ASP A 46 -15.04 -21.59 1.56
C ASP A 46 -14.22 -22.08 0.37
N VAL A 47 -13.07 -22.71 0.64
CA VAL A 47 -12.25 -23.36 -0.37
C VAL A 47 -12.66 -24.82 -0.50
N SER A 48 -12.80 -25.29 -1.74
CA SER A 48 -13.10 -26.70 -2.02
C SER A 48 -12.38 -27.12 -3.29
N SER A 49 -11.93 -28.37 -3.37
CA SER A 49 -11.15 -28.86 -4.51
C SER A 49 -11.89 -28.76 -5.85
N LYS A 50 -13.23 -28.86 -5.84
CA LYS A 50 -14.07 -28.84 -7.06
C LYS A 50 -14.16 -27.47 -7.73
N GLN A 51 -14.00 -26.38 -6.98
CA GLN A 51 -14.16 -25.03 -7.52
C GLN A 51 -12.84 -24.33 -7.85
N LEU A 52 -11.70 -24.85 -7.38
CA LEU A 52 -10.38 -24.24 -7.59
C LEU A 52 -10.05 -23.98 -9.06
N SER A 53 -10.52 -24.85 -9.97
CA SER A 53 -10.32 -24.68 -11.42
C SER A 53 -11.04 -23.46 -12.02
N ASN A 54 -11.95 -22.82 -11.28
CA ASN A 54 -12.69 -21.64 -11.73
C ASN A 54 -11.99 -20.32 -11.37
N TYR A 55 -10.87 -20.40 -10.65
CA TYR A 55 -10.15 -19.24 -10.12
C TYR A 55 -8.74 -19.18 -10.71
N ASP A 56 -8.20 -17.97 -10.78
CA ASP A 56 -6.81 -17.72 -11.15
C ASP A 56 -5.96 -17.52 -9.88
N LEU A 57 -6.57 -16.97 -8.83
CA LEU A 57 -5.93 -16.68 -7.54
C LEU A 57 -6.83 -17.13 -6.39
N VAL A 58 -6.23 -17.79 -5.40
CA VAL A 58 -6.86 -18.10 -4.12
C VAL A 58 -6.13 -17.35 -3.01
N VAL A 59 -6.89 -16.73 -2.12
CA VAL A 59 -6.40 -16.00 -0.96
C VAL A 59 -6.94 -16.67 0.29
N ILE A 60 -6.07 -17.08 1.20
CA ILE A 60 -6.44 -17.72 2.46
C ILE A 60 -5.83 -16.90 3.59
N ALA A 61 -6.69 -16.25 4.36
CA ALA A 61 -6.31 -15.47 5.53
C ALA A 61 -6.58 -16.28 6.80
N ASN A 62 -5.60 -16.37 7.69
CA ASN A 62 -5.69 -16.95 9.05
C ASN A 62 -6.68 -18.13 9.17
N PRO A 63 -6.48 -19.23 8.42
CA PRO A 63 -7.40 -20.37 8.44
C PRO A 63 -7.45 -20.94 9.85
N ARG A 64 -8.62 -21.01 10.47
CA ARG A 64 -8.78 -21.41 11.88
C ARG A 64 -8.97 -22.90 12.10
N GLU A 65 -9.15 -23.66 11.04
CA GLU A 65 -9.41 -25.10 11.09
C GLU A 65 -8.63 -25.76 9.96
N SER A 66 -8.16 -26.98 10.23
CA SER A 66 -7.51 -27.79 9.21
C SER A 66 -8.48 -28.09 8.08
N PHE A 67 -8.00 -27.94 6.86
CA PHE A 67 -8.76 -28.34 5.68
C PHE A 67 -8.76 -29.87 5.57
N ASP A 68 -9.81 -30.42 4.96
CA ASP A 68 -9.79 -31.82 4.55
C ASP A 68 -8.53 -32.10 3.71
N PRO A 69 -7.84 -33.25 3.91
CA PRO A 69 -6.62 -33.57 3.17
C PRO A 69 -6.79 -33.49 1.64
N GLY A 70 -7.98 -33.83 1.13
CA GLY A 70 -8.30 -33.72 -0.29
C GLY A 70 -8.40 -32.27 -0.79
N VAL A 71 -8.76 -31.31 0.07
CA VAL A 71 -8.74 -29.88 -0.24
C VAL A 71 -7.31 -29.37 -0.26
N VAL A 72 -6.47 -29.75 0.70
CA VAL A 72 -5.04 -29.39 0.72
C VAL A 72 -4.34 -29.87 -0.55
N VAL A 73 -4.53 -31.15 -0.93
CA VAL A 73 -3.99 -31.70 -2.18
C VAL A 73 -4.55 -30.95 -3.39
N GLY A 74 -5.83 -30.56 -3.37
CA GLY A 74 -6.45 -29.75 -4.41
C GLY A 74 -5.80 -28.37 -4.57
N ILE A 75 -5.53 -27.68 -3.46
CA ILE A 75 -4.84 -26.38 -3.45
C ILE A 75 -3.44 -26.52 -4.03
N GLN A 76 -2.68 -27.52 -3.58
CA GLN A 76 -1.33 -27.77 -4.07
C GLN A 76 -1.31 -28.09 -5.57
N ALA A 77 -2.26 -28.90 -6.05
CA ALA A 77 -2.42 -29.19 -7.47
C ALA A 77 -2.82 -27.95 -8.29
N PHE A 78 -3.71 -27.12 -7.76
CA PHE A 78 -4.12 -25.84 -8.37
C PHE A 78 -2.91 -24.93 -8.60
N VAL A 79 -2.06 -24.73 -7.59
CA VAL A 79 -0.85 -23.92 -7.74
C VAL A 79 0.10 -24.58 -8.74
N HIS A 80 0.35 -25.89 -8.64
CA HIS A 80 1.25 -26.57 -9.57
C HIS A 80 0.85 -26.40 -11.05
N GLN A 81 -0.46 -26.30 -11.32
CA GLN A 81 -1.05 -26.13 -12.65
C GLN A 81 -1.05 -24.67 -13.16
N GLY A 82 -0.61 -23.69 -12.36
CA GLY A 82 -0.53 -22.29 -12.77
C GLY A 82 -1.32 -21.31 -11.89
N GLY A 83 -2.05 -21.79 -10.89
CA GLY A 83 -2.78 -20.94 -9.97
C GLY A 83 -1.87 -20.10 -9.07
N GLY A 84 -2.33 -18.90 -8.73
CA GLY A 84 -1.73 -18.05 -7.70
C GLY A 84 -2.30 -18.36 -6.32
N LEU A 85 -1.46 -18.37 -5.29
CA LEU A 85 -1.89 -18.54 -3.90
C LEU A 85 -1.28 -17.46 -2.99
N LEU A 86 -2.14 -16.72 -2.30
CA LEU A 86 -1.76 -15.82 -1.22
C LEU A 86 -2.18 -16.41 0.12
N LEU A 87 -1.21 -16.71 0.98
CA LEU A 87 -1.44 -17.16 2.35
C LEU A 87 -1.04 -16.06 3.32
N MET A 88 -1.90 -15.77 4.28
CA MET A 88 -1.64 -14.82 5.35
C MET A 88 -1.79 -15.53 6.69
N GLY A 89 -0.70 -15.62 7.44
CA GLY A 89 -0.64 -16.11 8.80
C GLY A 89 -0.49 -14.99 9.82
N ASP A 90 -0.48 -15.35 11.10
CA ASP A 90 -0.38 -14.42 12.21
C ASP A 90 0.33 -15.05 13.42
N HIS A 91 0.78 -14.21 14.34
CA HIS A 91 1.49 -14.59 15.58
C HIS A 91 0.58 -15.05 16.72
N THR A 92 -0.73 -14.80 16.62
CA THR A 92 -1.66 -15.16 17.70
C THR A 92 -1.86 -16.66 17.73
N GLY A 93 -1.31 -17.30 18.78
CA GLY A 93 -1.15 -18.74 18.86
C GLY A 93 -2.41 -19.53 19.18
N MET A 94 -3.58 -19.13 18.67
CA MET A 94 -4.69 -20.09 18.62
C MET A 94 -4.15 -21.28 17.82
N GLU A 95 -3.88 -22.41 18.49
CA GLU A 95 -3.15 -23.58 17.93
C GLU A 95 -3.64 -23.97 16.53
N SER A 96 -4.90 -23.66 16.25
CA SER A 96 -5.59 -23.93 15.01
C SER A 96 -5.30 -22.98 13.85
N ILE A 97 -4.55 -21.86 13.99
CA ILE A 97 -4.22 -21.02 12.81
C ILE A 97 -2.92 -21.39 12.11
N ARG A 98 -1.95 -21.89 12.88
CA ARG A 98 -0.63 -22.25 12.36
C ARG A 98 -0.66 -23.57 11.62
N GLN A 99 -1.28 -24.58 12.24
CA GLN A 99 -1.32 -25.93 11.67
C GLN A 99 -1.96 -25.97 10.28
N PRO A 100 -3.14 -25.37 10.02
CA PRO A 100 -3.75 -25.44 8.69
C PRO A 100 -2.94 -24.73 7.62
N LEU A 101 -2.29 -23.61 7.97
CA LEU A 101 -1.41 -22.90 7.04
C LEU A 101 -0.18 -23.74 6.72
N ASN A 102 0.46 -24.34 7.73
CA ASN A 102 1.63 -25.21 7.54
C ASN A 102 1.29 -26.50 6.78
N GLU A 103 0.09 -27.05 6.95
CA GLU A 103 -0.39 -28.20 6.16
C GLU A 103 -0.43 -27.86 4.66
N ILE A 104 -0.94 -26.67 4.31
CA ILE A 104 -0.94 -26.17 2.92
C ILE A 104 0.49 -25.94 2.43
N CYS A 105 1.31 -25.23 3.20
CA CYS A 105 2.66 -24.82 2.82
C CYS A 105 3.70 -25.96 2.79
N SER A 106 3.39 -27.10 3.40
CA SER A 106 4.31 -28.25 3.53
C SER A 106 4.96 -28.68 2.22
N ALA A 107 4.26 -28.51 1.08
CA ALA A 107 4.75 -28.86 -0.25
C ALA A 107 5.84 -27.92 -0.80
N TRP A 108 6.07 -26.76 -0.17
CA TRP A 108 6.96 -25.70 -0.68
C TRP A 108 8.06 -25.33 0.31
N GLY A 109 8.19 -26.07 1.41
CA GLY A 109 9.20 -25.82 2.43
C GLY A 109 9.04 -24.45 3.09
N ILE A 110 7.81 -23.99 3.33
CA ILE A 110 7.56 -22.78 4.12
C ILE A 110 6.84 -23.19 5.40
N GLU A 111 7.34 -22.77 6.55
CA GLU A 111 6.71 -23.03 7.84
C GLU A 111 6.51 -21.73 8.62
N LEU A 112 5.29 -21.50 9.08
CA LEU A 112 4.97 -20.44 10.03
C LEU A 112 5.41 -20.87 11.43
N ASN A 113 6.27 -20.07 12.05
CA ASN A 113 6.79 -20.32 13.38
C ASN A 113 5.74 -20.02 14.46
N PHE A 114 5.92 -20.62 15.63
CA PHE A 114 5.13 -20.28 16.82
C PHE A 114 5.84 -19.19 17.63
N ASP A 115 5.83 -17.98 17.08
CA ASP A 115 6.51 -16.82 17.65
C ASP A 115 5.81 -15.50 17.30
N SER A 116 6.31 -14.41 17.87
CA SER A 116 6.02 -13.05 17.46
C SER A 116 7.30 -12.40 16.95
N ALA A 117 7.40 -12.21 15.64
CA ALA A 117 8.43 -11.40 15.01
C ALA A 117 8.17 -9.92 15.34
N ARG A 118 9.03 -9.37 16.20
CA ARG A 118 8.88 -8.04 16.78
C ARG A 118 10.07 -7.17 16.40
N GLN A 119 9.78 -5.95 15.98
CA GLN A 119 10.77 -4.91 15.81
C GLN A 119 11.43 -4.54 17.15
N LEU A 120 12.68 -4.11 17.10
CA LEU A 120 13.27 -3.32 18.17
C LEU A 120 12.63 -1.91 18.24
N PRO A 121 12.85 -1.14 19.33
CA PRO A 121 12.40 0.25 19.39
C PRO A 121 12.85 1.04 18.16
N GLY A 122 11.89 1.64 17.45
CA GLY A 122 12.12 2.34 16.17
C GLY A 122 11.28 1.83 15.00
N GLY A 123 10.61 0.69 15.13
CA GLY A 123 9.74 0.16 14.06
C GLY A 123 10.49 -0.69 13.05
N TRP A 124 9.74 -1.28 12.10
CA TRP A 124 10.32 -2.00 10.97
C TRP A 124 10.92 -1.08 9.90
N GLY A 125 10.57 0.21 9.89
CA GLY A 125 10.84 1.13 8.77
C GLY A 125 12.31 1.16 8.27
N SER A 126 13.29 1.08 9.18
CA SER A 126 14.72 1.02 8.84
C SER A 126 15.35 -0.37 9.05
N SER A 127 14.52 -1.37 9.36
CA SER A 127 14.94 -2.67 9.88
C SER A 127 14.50 -3.82 8.96
N LEU A 128 13.91 -3.51 7.81
CA LEU A 128 13.54 -4.48 6.80
C LEU A 128 14.62 -4.55 5.71
N SER A 129 14.93 -5.77 5.31
CA SER A 129 15.70 -6.10 4.11
C SER A 129 14.78 -6.78 3.12
N THR A 130 14.85 -6.39 1.86
CA THR A 130 14.02 -6.95 0.80
C THR A 130 14.89 -7.63 -0.25
N SER A 131 14.47 -8.80 -0.73
CA SER A 131 15.16 -9.45 -1.85
C SER A 131 14.82 -8.77 -3.18
N ARG A 132 15.61 -9.07 -4.22
CA ARG A 132 15.27 -8.67 -5.59
C ARG A 132 14.16 -9.57 -6.10
N HIS A 133 12.92 -9.11 -5.94
CA HIS A 133 11.73 -9.83 -6.36
C HIS A 133 10.75 -8.89 -7.08
N PRO A 134 10.00 -9.37 -8.11
CA PRO A 134 9.05 -8.52 -8.85
C PRO A 134 8.05 -7.79 -7.94
N VAL A 135 7.60 -8.44 -6.86
CA VAL A 135 6.64 -7.84 -5.92
C VAL A 135 7.22 -6.67 -5.13
N ILE A 136 8.54 -6.65 -4.91
CA ILE A 136 9.24 -5.53 -4.27
C ILE A 136 9.39 -4.41 -5.28
N GLY A 137 9.86 -4.71 -6.50
CA GLY A 137 10.10 -3.75 -7.58
C GLY A 137 11.04 -2.60 -7.18
N SER A 138 11.25 -1.64 -8.08
CA SER A 138 12.02 -0.43 -7.75
C SER A 138 11.16 0.61 -7.02
N GLY A 139 11.79 1.34 -6.11
CA GLY A 139 11.20 2.49 -5.42
C GLY A 139 10.13 2.20 -4.37
N LEU A 140 9.96 0.94 -3.95
CA LEU A 140 9.09 0.59 -2.82
C LEU A 140 9.78 0.95 -1.50
N ARG A 141 9.05 1.59 -0.60
CA ARG A 141 9.52 1.98 0.73
C ARG A 141 9.09 0.98 1.77
N SER A 142 9.87 0.84 2.85
CA SER A 142 9.52 -0.02 3.98
C SER A 142 8.15 0.31 4.59
N LEU A 143 7.74 1.59 4.58
CA LEU A 143 6.42 2.00 5.04
C LEU A 143 5.29 1.44 4.17
N GLU A 144 5.52 1.17 2.89
CA GLU A 144 4.52 0.56 2.01
C GLU A 144 4.37 -0.97 2.25
N LEU A 145 5.24 -1.59 3.06
CA LEU A 145 5.12 -3.00 3.41
C LEU A 145 4.09 -3.23 4.52
N GLN A 146 3.91 -2.25 5.42
CA GLN A 146 2.92 -2.27 6.51
C GLN A 146 2.93 -3.56 7.35
N ILE A 147 4.10 -4.15 7.56
CA ILE A 147 4.28 -5.29 8.47
C ILE A 147 4.34 -4.73 9.90
N TRP A 148 3.61 -5.34 10.84
CA TRP A 148 3.58 -4.90 12.24
C TRP A 148 4.11 -5.99 13.17
N THR A 149 3.24 -6.86 13.65
CA THR A 149 3.63 -8.02 14.45
C THR A 149 2.90 -9.21 13.87
N GLY A 150 3.68 -10.17 13.39
CA GLY A 150 3.24 -11.46 12.87
C GLY A 150 4.25 -12.52 13.29
N ALA A 151 4.09 -13.75 12.82
CA ALA A 151 5.06 -14.81 13.05
C ALA A 151 6.20 -14.74 12.04
N SER A 152 7.38 -15.24 12.41
CA SER A 152 8.45 -15.46 11.44
C SER A 152 8.20 -16.72 10.61
N LEU A 153 8.90 -16.83 9.48
CA LEU A 153 8.84 -17.97 8.59
C LEU A 153 10.18 -18.71 8.56
N ASP A 154 10.13 -20.03 8.60
CA ASP A 154 11.26 -20.90 8.29
C ASP A 154 11.14 -21.42 6.85
N LEU A 155 12.28 -21.48 6.15
CA LEU A 155 12.34 -21.79 4.73
C LEU A 155 13.23 -23.01 4.45
N GLY A 156 12.73 -23.91 3.61
CA GLY A 156 13.47 -24.97 2.93
C GLY A 156 14.07 -24.48 1.62
N CYS A 157 14.66 -25.40 0.85
CA CYS A 157 15.40 -25.08 -0.38
C CYS A 157 14.55 -24.55 -1.54
N ASP A 158 13.24 -24.81 -1.54
CA ASP A 158 12.33 -24.49 -2.64
C ASP A 158 11.60 -23.15 -2.45
N ALA A 159 11.87 -22.44 -1.35
CA ALA A 159 11.30 -21.15 -1.01
C ALA A 159 12.35 -20.06 -0.93
N THR A 160 11.96 -18.82 -1.21
CA THR A 160 12.83 -17.64 -1.16
C THR A 160 12.24 -16.58 -0.24
N ALA A 161 13.09 -15.99 0.60
CA ALA A 161 12.71 -14.85 1.42
C ALA A 161 12.50 -13.59 0.56
N ILE A 162 11.38 -12.91 0.77
CA ILE A 162 11.01 -11.66 0.09
C ILE A 162 11.27 -10.46 0.99
N VAL A 163 10.83 -10.54 2.24
CA VAL A 163 11.04 -9.51 3.27
C VAL A 163 11.60 -10.17 4.51
N CYS A 164 12.70 -9.63 5.02
CA CYS A 164 13.34 -10.06 6.26
C CYS A 164 13.46 -8.91 7.27
N GLY A 165 13.15 -9.17 8.53
CA GLY A 165 13.44 -8.29 9.66
C GLY A 165 14.88 -8.46 10.14
N MET A 166 15.73 -7.47 9.87
CA MET A 166 17.15 -7.45 10.23
C MET A 166 17.41 -7.00 11.67
N LEU A 167 16.57 -6.10 12.20
CA LEU A 167 16.68 -5.56 13.56
C LEU A 167 15.37 -5.77 14.33
N GLY A 168 15.04 -7.05 14.51
CA GLY A 168 13.92 -7.52 15.31
C GLY A 168 14.24 -8.85 15.96
N PHE A 169 13.39 -9.31 16.85
CA PHE A 169 13.54 -10.58 17.56
C PHE A 169 12.29 -11.45 17.41
N SER A 170 12.49 -12.75 17.52
CA SER A 170 11.44 -13.77 17.53
C SER A 170 11.15 -14.10 19.00
N ASP A 171 10.02 -13.62 19.52
CA ASP A 171 9.51 -13.94 20.86
C ASP A 171 8.69 -15.24 20.78
N PRO A 172 9.17 -16.38 21.31
CA PRO A 172 8.47 -17.64 21.22
C PRO A 172 7.09 -17.58 21.89
N GLY A 173 6.10 -18.20 21.26
CA GLY A 173 4.77 -18.31 21.85
C GLY A 173 4.78 -19.15 23.15
N ASP A 174 3.80 -18.88 24.02
CA ASP A 174 3.62 -19.58 25.29
C ASP A 174 2.25 -20.26 25.35
N LEU A 175 2.23 -21.60 25.26
CA LEU A 175 1.01 -22.40 25.34
C LEU A 175 0.26 -22.26 26.67
N ARG A 176 0.91 -21.75 27.72
CA ARG A 176 0.28 -21.51 29.03
C ARG A 176 -0.42 -20.15 29.11
N SER A 177 -0.21 -19.29 28.12
CA SER A 177 -0.60 -17.88 28.09
C SER A 177 -1.90 -17.68 27.29
N ALA A 178 -2.90 -18.55 27.48
CA ALA A 178 -4.14 -18.52 26.70
C ALA A 178 -4.87 -17.16 26.80
N GLU A 179 -4.80 -16.51 27.97
CA GLU A 179 -5.37 -15.19 28.23
C GLU A 179 -4.70 -14.05 27.47
N ARG A 180 -3.47 -14.25 26.98
CA ARG A 180 -2.76 -13.32 26.10
C ARG A 180 -2.72 -13.81 24.64
N GLY A 181 -3.54 -14.79 24.28
CA GLY A 181 -3.56 -15.35 22.93
C GLY A 181 -2.33 -16.20 22.61
N TYR A 182 -1.77 -16.86 23.62
CA TYR A 182 -0.58 -17.72 23.54
C TYR A 182 0.70 -17.00 23.11
N LEU A 183 0.74 -15.68 23.30
CA LEU A 183 1.90 -14.84 23.08
C LEU A 183 2.93 -15.00 24.21
N GLY A 184 4.20 -14.78 23.87
CA GLY A 184 5.31 -14.68 24.81
C GLY A 184 5.25 -13.43 25.68
N ASP A 185 6.40 -12.86 26.08
CA ASP A 185 6.44 -11.64 26.91
C ASP A 185 6.62 -10.35 26.10
N LEU A 186 6.78 -10.49 24.77
CA LEU A 186 6.97 -9.43 23.78
C LEU A 186 8.18 -8.53 24.06
N LYS A 187 9.16 -9.03 24.83
CA LYS A 187 10.40 -8.33 25.19
C LYS A 187 11.58 -9.19 24.78
N TYR A 188 12.58 -8.53 24.19
CA TYR A 188 13.77 -9.25 23.78
C TYR A 188 14.48 -9.91 24.97
N GLN A 189 14.66 -11.23 24.90
CA GLN A 189 15.46 -12.02 25.81
C GLN A 189 16.72 -12.54 25.11
N ARG A 190 17.81 -12.73 25.87
CA ARG A 190 19.13 -13.10 25.31
C ARG A 190 19.14 -14.44 24.54
N ASN A 191 18.19 -15.32 24.82
CA ASN A 191 18.03 -16.63 24.19
C ASN A 191 17.13 -16.61 22.96
N GLU A 192 16.56 -15.47 22.60
CA GLU A 192 15.69 -15.32 21.42
C GLU A 192 16.51 -15.07 20.16
N ARG A 193 15.97 -15.50 19.02
CA ARG A 193 16.59 -15.23 17.72
C ARG A 193 16.47 -13.72 17.45
N LEU A 194 17.62 -13.09 17.18
CA LEU A 194 17.73 -11.69 16.80
C LEU A 194 18.17 -11.60 15.34
N GLY A 195 17.42 -10.84 14.53
CA GLY A 195 17.69 -10.62 13.11
C GLY A 195 17.33 -11.80 12.22
N ASP A 196 17.47 -11.55 10.91
CA ASP A 196 17.19 -12.51 9.84
C ASP A 196 15.83 -13.21 9.94
N LEU A 197 14.81 -12.50 10.45
CA LEU A 197 13.45 -13.04 10.57
C LEU A 197 12.76 -12.95 9.22
N VAL A 198 12.44 -14.06 8.58
CA VAL A 198 11.67 -14.01 7.33
C VAL A 198 10.22 -13.64 7.66
N LEU A 199 9.70 -12.58 7.05
CA LEU A 199 8.35 -12.06 7.30
C LEU A 199 7.43 -12.31 6.11
N VAL A 200 8.00 -12.34 4.90
CA VAL A 200 7.30 -12.69 3.66
C VAL A 200 8.18 -13.63 2.86
N ALA A 201 7.60 -14.71 2.36
CA ALA A 201 8.28 -15.70 1.54
C ALA A 201 7.51 -15.97 0.24
N ALA A 202 8.23 -16.44 -0.77
CA ALA A 202 7.67 -16.86 -2.04
C ALA A 202 8.12 -18.27 -2.42
N ALA A 203 7.29 -18.96 -3.19
CA ALA A 203 7.63 -20.19 -3.89
C ALA A 203 6.99 -20.22 -5.27
N GLU A 204 7.61 -20.91 -6.23
CA GLU A 204 7.11 -21.01 -7.62
C GLU A 204 6.98 -22.48 -8.06
N PRO A 205 6.12 -23.29 -7.41
CA PRO A 205 5.97 -24.70 -7.70
C PRO A 205 5.30 -24.92 -9.07
N GLY A 206 5.96 -25.69 -9.95
CA GLY A 206 5.42 -25.99 -11.27
C GLY A 206 5.23 -24.72 -12.11
N LEU A 207 3.98 -24.41 -12.48
CA LEU A 207 3.63 -23.23 -13.27
C LEU A 207 3.07 -22.07 -12.43
N GLY A 208 2.69 -22.31 -11.18
CA GLY A 208 2.06 -21.30 -10.32
C GLY A 208 3.04 -20.60 -9.39
N ARG A 209 2.45 -19.82 -8.48
CA ARG A 209 3.15 -18.88 -7.59
C ARG A 209 2.47 -18.84 -6.23
N VAL A 210 3.28 -18.80 -5.18
CA VAL A 210 2.83 -18.73 -3.78
C VAL A 210 3.50 -17.54 -3.12
N LEU A 211 2.71 -16.71 -2.42
CA LEU A 211 3.21 -15.77 -1.41
C LEU A 211 2.68 -16.18 -0.05
N VAL A 212 3.56 -16.21 0.94
CA VAL A 212 3.22 -16.46 2.34
C VAL A 212 3.66 -15.26 3.16
N PHE A 213 2.72 -14.65 3.86
CA PHE A 213 2.96 -13.60 4.83
C PHE A 213 2.84 -14.18 6.23
N GLY A 214 3.83 -13.92 7.09
CA GLY A 214 3.74 -14.24 8.51
C GLY A 214 2.88 -13.25 9.31
N ASP A 215 2.46 -12.16 8.67
CA ASP A 215 1.73 -11.04 9.25
C ASP A 215 0.54 -10.68 8.35
N THR A 216 -0.62 -10.39 8.93
CA THR A 216 -1.82 -10.02 8.16
C THR A 216 -2.01 -8.51 7.98
N SER A 217 -1.28 -7.68 8.72
CA SER A 217 -1.42 -6.23 8.83
C SER A 217 -1.28 -5.54 7.49
N THR A 218 -0.39 -6.00 6.61
CA THR A 218 -0.23 -5.45 5.25
C THR A 218 -1.55 -5.33 4.49
N TRP A 219 -2.50 -6.23 4.76
CA TRP A 219 -3.77 -6.36 4.06
C TRP A 219 -4.97 -5.82 4.84
N GLN A 220 -4.74 -5.25 6.02
CA GLN A 220 -5.81 -4.70 6.85
C GLN A 220 -6.26 -3.31 6.35
N ASN A 221 -7.52 -2.94 6.55
CA ASN A 221 -8.18 -1.77 5.95
C ASN A 221 -7.32 -0.49 5.98
N THR A 222 -6.81 -0.09 7.14
CA THR A 222 -6.00 1.14 7.27
C THR A 222 -4.58 0.99 6.77
N ALA A 223 -4.00 -0.21 6.82
CA ALA A 223 -2.67 -0.48 6.30
C ALA A 223 -2.68 -0.59 4.77
N LEU A 224 -3.74 -1.17 4.20
CA LEU A 224 -3.95 -1.35 2.77
C LEU A 224 -3.89 -0.01 2.00
N THR A 225 -4.21 1.10 2.65
CA THR A 225 -4.10 2.44 2.07
C THR A 225 -2.65 2.86 1.82
N TYR A 226 -1.72 2.42 2.67
CA TYR A 226 -0.28 2.65 2.53
C TYR A 226 0.39 1.57 1.69
N SER A 227 -0.11 0.34 1.76
CA SER A 227 0.47 -0.82 1.07
C SER A 227 -0.14 -1.10 -0.30
N SER A 228 -1.09 -0.29 -0.79
CA SER A 228 -1.82 -0.53 -2.04
C SER A 228 -0.91 -0.83 -3.24
N ARG A 229 0.21 -0.11 -3.40
CA ARG A 229 1.20 -0.38 -4.46
C ARG A 229 1.87 -1.74 -4.31
N PHE A 230 2.23 -2.11 -3.09
CA PHE A 230 2.83 -3.41 -2.79
C PHE A 230 1.82 -4.54 -2.98
N ALA A 231 0.61 -4.37 -2.44
CA ALA A 231 -0.49 -5.31 -2.58
C ALA A 231 -0.89 -5.53 -4.05
N ALA A 232 -0.95 -4.47 -4.86
CA ALA A 232 -1.20 -4.54 -6.30
C ALA A 232 -0.11 -5.33 -7.04
N ARG A 233 1.17 -5.12 -6.67
CA ARG A 233 2.29 -5.92 -7.21
C ARG A 233 2.19 -7.39 -6.81
N CYS A 234 1.80 -7.70 -5.57
CA CYS A 234 1.55 -9.06 -5.12
C CYS A 234 0.45 -9.73 -5.97
N ILE A 235 -0.67 -9.05 -6.20
CA ILE A 235 -1.77 -9.58 -7.02
C ILE A 235 -1.32 -9.78 -8.47
N ALA A 236 -0.69 -8.78 -9.08
CA ALA A 236 -0.21 -8.86 -10.46
C ALA A 236 0.81 -10.00 -10.63
N TRP A 237 1.70 -10.20 -9.66
CA TRP A 237 2.62 -11.33 -9.68
C TRP A 237 1.90 -12.66 -9.48
N LEU A 238 0.98 -12.78 -8.53
CA LEU A 238 0.26 -14.04 -8.32
C LEU A 238 -0.66 -14.41 -9.49
N GLY A 239 -1.25 -13.41 -10.16
CA GLY A 239 -2.13 -13.60 -11.32
C GLY A 239 -1.41 -13.75 -12.66
N GLY A 240 -0.11 -13.47 -12.72
CA GLY A 240 0.69 -13.61 -13.95
C GLY A 240 0.93 -15.08 -14.29
N GLY A 241 0.31 -15.56 -15.36
CA GLY A 241 0.41 -16.96 -15.80
C GLY A 241 1.82 -17.36 -16.28
N ALA A 242 1.96 -18.63 -16.68
CA ALA A 242 3.23 -19.22 -17.13
C ALA A 242 3.94 -18.46 -18.27
N CYS A 243 3.19 -17.69 -19.08
CA CYS A 243 3.70 -16.92 -20.22
C CYS A 243 4.57 -15.70 -19.84
N ASP A 244 4.49 -15.23 -18.59
CA ASP A 244 5.29 -14.08 -18.13
C ASP A 244 6.70 -14.48 -17.65
N ARG A 245 7.03 -15.77 -17.66
CA ARG A 245 8.39 -16.23 -17.41
C ARG A 245 9.23 -15.94 -18.65
N ALA A 246 9.96 -14.82 -18.65
CA ALA A 246 11.26 -14.83 -19.32
C ALA A 246 12.07 -15.94 -18.62
N SER A 247 12.14 -17.12 -19.23
CA SER A 247 12.66 -18.30 -18.54
C SER A 247 14.05 -17.98 -18.00
N PRO A 248 14.35 -18.22 -16.72
CA PRO A 248 15.72 -18.17 -16.19
C PRO A 248 16.66 -18.98 -17.07
N ALA A 249 16.17 -20.08 -17.65
CA ALA A 249 16.87 -20.88 -18.66
C ALA A 249 17.42 -20.05 -19.83
N ALA A 250 16.68 -19.07 -20.38
CA ALA A 250 17.19 -18.22 -21.45
C ALA A 250 18.36 -17.33 -21.00
N LEU A 251 18.30 -16.83 -19.75
CA LEU A 251 19.42 -16.09 -19.14
C LEU A 251 20.59 -17.02 -18.79
N ASP A 252 20.34 -18.25 -18.35
CA ASP A 252 21.34 -19.28 -18.08
C ASP A 252 22.02 -19.77 -19.36
N TRP A 253 21.27 -19.89 -20.46
CA TRP A 253 21.80 -20.15 -21.81
C TRP A 253 22.68 -19.01 -22.29
N LEU A 254 22.28 -17.75 -22.05
CA LEU A 254 23.11 -16.58 -22.36
C LEU A 254 24.37 -16.52 -21.50
N TRP A 255 24.30 -16.92 -20.23
CA TRP A 255 25.46 -17.00 -19.34
C TRP A 255 26.42 -18.10 -19.77
N SER A 256 25.89 -19.29 -20.07
CA SER A 256 26.65 -20.43 -20.59
C SER A 256 27.31 -20.09 -21.92
N ALA A 257 26.59 -19.42 -22.82
CA ALA A 257 27.13 -18.93 -24.09
C ALA A 257 28.25 -17.89 -23.88
N SER A 258 28.08 -16.98 -22.91
CA SER A 258 29.10 -15.96 -22.59
C SER A 258 30.38 -16.58 -22.04
N ILE A 259 30.29 -17.61 -21.20
CA ILE A 259 31.44 -18.36 -20.69
C ILE A 259 32.14 -19.13 -21.81
N VAL A 260 31.37 -19.79 -22.68
CA VAL A 260 31.92 -20.50 -23.85
C VAL A 260 32.64 -19.53 -24.78
N LEU A 261 32.08 -18.35 -25.03
CA LEU A 261 32.72 -17.30 -25.84
C LEU A 261 34.00 -16.77 -25.19
N LEU A 262 34.00 -16.57 -23.87
CA LEU A 262 35.19 -16.16 -23.12
C LEU A 262 36.29 -17.23 -23.19
N LEU A 263 35.94 -18.51 -22.99
CA LEU A 263 36.87 -19.63 -23.10
C LEU A 263 37.44 -19.75 -24.51
N ALA A 264 36.60 -19.62 -25.54
CA ALA A 264 37.04 -19.63 -26.94
C ALA A 264 38.01 -18.48 -27.23
N ALA A 265 37.73 -17.28 -26.71
CA ALA A 265 38.61 -16.13 -26.82
C ALA A 265 39.98 -16.35 -26.14
N VAL A 266 39.99 -16.95 -24.93
CA VAL A 266 41.24 -17.30 -24.22
C VAL A 266 42.04 -18.34 -25.01
N LEU A 267 41.39 -19.39 -25.52
CA LEU A 267 42.05 -20.46 -26.30
C LEU A 267 42.62 -19.94 -27.63
N LEU A 268 41.92 -19.03 -28.31
CA LEU A 268 42.41 -18.36 -29.51
C LEU A 268 43.60 -17.44 -29.20
N ALA A 269 43.54 -16.71 -28.08
CA ALA A 269 44.61 -15.84 -27.63
C ALA A 269 45.88 -16.60 -27.20
N LEU A 270 45.76 -17.86 -26.76
CA LEU A 270 46.90 -18.72 -26.44
C LEU A 270 47.63 -19.25 -27.70
N ARG A 271 46.97 -19.27 -28.86
CA ARG A 271 47.58 -19.77 -30.11
C ARG A 271 48.06 -18.66 -31.06
N TRP A 272 47.53 -17.44 -30.96
CA TRP A 272 47.69 -16.37 -31.96
C TRP A 272 48.34 -15.11 -31.35
N PRO A 273 48.98 -14.22 -32.15
CA PRO A 273 49.74 -13.08 -31.65
C PRO A 273 48.92 -12.13 -30.77
N ARG A 274 49.61 -11.35 -29.92
CA ARG A 274 49.07 -10.49 -28.84
C ARG A 274 47.88 -9.59 -29.22
N SER A 275 47.71 -9.25 -30.50
CA SER A 275 46.55 -8.51 -31.02
C SER A 275 45.21 -9.27 -30.84
N PHE A 276 45.22 -10.61 -30.87
CA PHE A 276 44.01 -11.41 -30.64
C PHE A 276 43.61 -11.52 -29.17
N LEU A 277 44.56 -11.33 -28.25
CA LEU A 277 44.32 -11.34 -26.80
C LEU A 277 43.53 -10.10 -26.36
N LEU A 278 43.86 -8.93 -26.91
CA LEU A 278 43.10 -7.70 -26.70
C LEU A 278 41.68 -7.78 -27.29
N LEU A 279 41.52 -8.40 -28.46
CA LEU A 279 40.21 -8.62 -29.06
C LEU A 279 39.36 -9.56 -28.19
N GLY A 280 39.96 -10.63 -27.67
CA GLY A 280 39.29 -11.59 -26.80
C GLY A 280 38.87 -11.00 -25.45
N LEU A 281 39.74 -10.21 -24.81
CA LEU A 281 39.40 -9.48 -23.58
C LEU A 281 38.31 -8.43 -23.79
N SER A 282 38.36 -7.72 -24.93
CA SER A 282 37.32 -6.74 -25.29
C SER A 282 35.97 -7.40 -25.54
N ALA A 283 35.95 -8.55 -26.23
CA ALA A 283 34.74 -9.33 -26.47
C ALA A 283 34.17 -9.91 -25.16
N GLY A 284 35.03 -10.41 -24.27
CA GLY A 284 34.63 -10.87 -22.94
C GLY A 284 34.05 -9.75 -22.08
N PHE A 285 34.71 -8.59 -22.06
CA PHE A 285 34.21 -7.41 -21.34
C PHE A 285 32.88 -6.90 -21.90
N LEU A 286 32.75 -6.79 -23.23
CA LEU A 286 31.49 -6.42 -23.89
C LEU A 286 30.36 -7.43 -23.64
N SER A 287 30.68 -8.72 -23.50
CA SER A 287 29.69 -9.75 -23.17
C SER A 287 29.21 -9.62 -21.73
N VAL A 288 30.11 -9.34 -20.78
CA VAL A 288 29.75 -9.08 -19.37
C VAL A 288 28.94 -7.79 -19.24
N VAL A 289 29.35 -6.71 -19.92
CA VAL A 289 28.61 -5.44 -19.93
C VAL A 289 27.26 -5.60 -20.62
N GLY A 290 27.20 -6.34 -21.74
CA GLY A 290 25.95 -6.68 -22.43
C GLY A 290 25.01 -7.53 -21.59
N TYR A 291 25.55 -8.48 -20.82
CA TYR A 291 24.77 -9.26 -19.83
C TYR A 291 24.25 -8.38 -18.71
N MET A 292 25.09 -7.52 -18.11
CA MET A 292 24.65 -6.58 -17.09
C MET A 292 23.60 -5.60 -17.63
N ALA A 293 23.77 -5.13 -18.86
CA ALA A 293 22.78 -4.27 -19.51
C ALA A 293 21.50 -5.04 -19.80
N ALA A 294 21.55 -6.28 -20.28
CA ALA A 294 20.38 -7.10 -20.60
C ALA A 294 19.64 -7.59 -19.35
N SER A 295 20.34 -7.99 -18.28
CA SER A 295 19.71 -8.37 -17.02
C SER A 295 19.05 -7.17 -16.36
N ASN A 296 19.75 -6.02 -16.32
CA ASN A 296 19.15 -4.76 -15.86
C ASN A 296 18.04 -4.28 -16.80
N SER A 297 18.07 -4.60 -18.10
CA SER A 297 17.02 -4.20 -19.06
C SER A 297 15.81 -5.13 -19.02
N VAL A 298 15.98 -6.42 -18.75
CA VAL A 298 14.87 -7.37 -18.53
C VAL A 298 14.25 -7.14 -17.16
N GLU A 299 15.05 -6.81 -16.15
CA GLU A 299 14.57 -6.37 -14.84
C GLU A 299 13.90 -4.99 -14.95
N ALA A 300 14.49 -4.05 -15.69
CA ALA A 300 13.88 -2.76 -15.95
C ALA A 300 12.61 -2.90 -16.78
N LEU A 301 12.60 -3.70 -17.85
CA LEU A 301 11.43 -3.93 -18.71
C LEU A 301 10.35 -4.70 -17.97
N GLY A 302 10.70 -5.73 -17.18
CA GLY A 302 9.77 -6.42 -16.30
C GLY A 302 9.21 -5.50 -15.21
N SER A 303 10.05 -4.65 -14.61
CA SER A 303 9.63 -3.64 -13.65
C SER A 303 8.85 -2.51 -14.32
N HIS A 304 9.06 -2.19 -15.60
CA HIS A 304 8.39 -1.11 -16.32
C HIS A 304 7.07 -1.60 -16.91
N ILE A 305 6.99 -2.87 -17.33
CA ILE A 305 5.75 -3.57 -17.66
C ILE A 305 4.91 -3.75 -16.40
N GLN A 306 5.51 -4.12 -15.26
CA GLN A 306 4.77 -4.21 -14.00
C GLN A 306 4.49 -2.86 -13.34
N GLN A 307 5.34 -1.84 -13.51
CA GLN A 307 5.03 -0.46 -13.08
C GLN A 307 3.99 0.17 -13.99
N GLY A 308 3.99 -0.10 -15.30
CA GLY A 308 2.93 0.31 -16.21
C GLY A 308 1.63 -0.47 -15.98
N ALA A 309 1.72 -1.74 -15.61
CA ALA A 309 0.56 -2.54 -15.20
C ALA A 309 0.01 -2.03 -13.86
N VAL A 310 0.84 -1.86 -12.81
CA VAL A 310 0.38 -1.43 -11.48
C VAL A 310 0.03 0.07 -11.42
N ALA A 311 0.71 0.94 -12.17
CA ALA A 311 0.36 2.35 -12.28
C ALA A 311 -0.76 2.61 -13.31
N GLY A 312 -1.26 1.57 -13.97
CA GLY A 312 -2.26 1.66 -15.03
C GLY A 312 -3.40 0.65 -14.93
N VAL A 313 -3.52 -0.10 -13.82
CA VAL A 313 -4.75 -0.87 -13.58
C VAL A 313 -5.83 0.16 -13.20
N PRO A 314 -6.86 0.36 -14.04
CA PRO A 314 -7.94 1.27 -13.69
C PRO A 314 -8.67 0.67 -12.49
N LEU A 315 -8.70 1.43 -11.39
CA LEU A 315 -9.34 1.01 -10.17
C LEU A 315 -10.86 1.13 -10.30
N GLU A 316 -11.60 0.02 -10.40
CA GLU A 316 -13.07 0.05 -10.38
C GLU A 316 -13.60 0.47 -8.99
N GLY A 317 -14.49 1.47 -8.95
CA GLY A 317 -15.03 2.06 -7.71
C GLY A 317 -14.48 3.47 -7.47
N ARG A 318 -14.97 4.14 -6.41
CA ARG A 318 -14.52 5.49 -6.07
C ARG A 318 -13.26 5.45 -5.20
N HIS A 319 -12.27 6.24 -5.54
CA HIS A 319 -10.95 6.28 -4.94
C HIS A 319 -10.60 7.69 -4.45
N ALA A 320 -9.81 7.74 -3.38
CA ALA A 320 -9.25 8.99 -2.89
C ALA A 320 -7.74 8.87 -2.71
N LEU A 321 -7.01 9.89 -3.14
CA LEU A 321 -5.59 10.00 -2.88
C LEU A 321 -5.35 10.94 -1.70
N VAL A 322 -4.71 10.46 -0.65
CA VAL A 322 -4.12 11.31 0.39
C VAL A 322 -2.67 11.57 0.02
N ASP A 323 -2.39 12.75 -0.51
CA ASP A 323 -1.06 13.15 -0.98
C ASP A 323 -0.27 13.81 0.15
N LEU A 324 0.76 13.10 0.62
CA LEU A 324 1.68 13.55 1.65
C LEU A 324 3.04 13.98 1.08
N SER A 325 3.16 14.09 -0.25
CA SER A 325 4.42 14.47 -0.91
C SER A 325 4.95 15.83 -0.47
N CYS A 326 4.03 16.72 -0.11
CA CYS A 326 4.31 18.08 0.33
C CYS A 326 4.22 18.24 1.86
N SER A 327 3.97 17.16 2.63
CA SER A 327 3.56 17.23 4.03
C SER A 327 4.60 16.62 4.97
N THR A 328 5.45 17.45 5.57
CA THR A 328 6.54 16.97 6.45
C THR A 328 6.15 16.85 7.93
N THR A 329 4.96 17.30 8.30
CA THR A 329 4.48 17.40 9.70
C THR A 329 3.57 16.23 10.11
N VAL A 330 3.13 15.42 9.15
CA VAL A 330 2.29 14.25 9.39
C VAL A 330 3.14 13.14 10.01
N ASP A 331 2.60 12.53 11.07
CA ASP A 331 3.22 11.35 11.68
C ASP A 331 2.92 10.10 10.84
N LEU A 332 3.96 9.59 10.19
CA LEU A 332 3.90 8.38 9.38
C LEU A 332 4.16 7.11 10.20
N ALA A 333 4.68 7.23 11.42
CA ALA A 333 5.01 6.09 12.28
C ALA A 333 3.79 5.61 13.07
N ASP A 334 2.94 6.54 13.52
CA ASP A 334 1.68 6.24 14.19
C ASP A 334 0.52 7.02 13.54
N ALA A 335 -0.24 6.33 12.70
CA ALA A 335 -1.40 6.89 12.02
C ALA A 335 -2.49 7.39 13.00
N TRP A 336 -2.47 6.94 14.26
CA TRP A 336 -3.45 7.30 15.28
C TRP A 336 -2.95 8.32 16.30
N SER A 337 -1.72 8.81 16.14
CA SER A 337 -1.24 9.94 16.94
C SER A 337 -1.99 11.22 16.59
N ASP A 338 -1.88 12.26 17.40
CA ASP A 338 -2.56 13.53 17.14
C ASP A 338 -2.18 14.17 15.79
N ARG A 339 -1.05 13.74 15.19
CA ARG A 339 -0.55 14.17 13.89
C ARG A 339 -0.64 13.11 12.79
N GLY A 340 -1.16 11.93 13.09
CA GLY A 340 -1.38 10.87 12.11
C GLY A 340 -2.68 11.09 11.31
N ILE A 341 -2.83 10.37 10.20
CA ILE A 341 -3.98 10.52 9.28
C ILE A 341 -4.99 9.36 9.33
N GLY A 342 -4.89 8.46 10.30
CA GLY A 342 -5.77 7.29 10.44
C GLY A 342 -7.26 7.66 10.44
N ALA A 343 -7.64 8.73 11.12
CA ALA A 343 -9.01 9.23 11.12
C ALA A 343 -9.49 9.74 9.76
N LEU A 344 -8.64 10.43 9.01
CA LEU A 344 -8.96 10.88 7.65
C LEU A 344 -9.20 9.67 6.74
N LEU A 345 -8.36 8.65 6.85
CA LEU A 345 -8.53 7.40 6.09
C LEU A 345 -9.86 6.72 6.43
N LEU A 346 -10.25 6.66 7.71
CA LEU A 346 -11.58 6.15 8.09
C LEU A 346 -12.71 7.02 7.55
N ALA A 347 -12.58 8.34 7.61
CA ALA A 347 -13.59 9.25 7.08
C ALA A 347 -13.83 8.99 5.58
N LEU A 348 -12.77 8.80 4.80
CA LEU A 348 -12.87 8.45 3.37
C LEU A 348 -13.57 7.10 3.17
N MET A 349 -13.18 6.07 3.94
CA MET A 349 -13.80 4.74 3.86
C MET A 349 -15.29 4.76 4.22
N ARG A 350 -15.70 5.53 5.23
CA ARG A 350 -17.12 5.71 5.63
C ARG A 350 -17.96 6.35 4.52
N GLU A 351 -17.33 7.10 3.62
CA GLU A 351 -17.95 7.69 2.44
C GLU A 351 -17.86 6.79 1.20
N GLY A 352 -17.44 5.53 1.37
CA GLY A 352 -17.37 4.55 0.28
C GLY A 352 -16.19 4.75 -0.66
N LEU A 353 -15.20 5.55 -0.27
CA LEU A 353 -13.96 5.71 -1.03
C LEU A 353 -12.93 4.67 -0.60
N MET A 354 -12.13 4.21 -1.55
CA MET A 354 -10.91 3.43 -1.30
C MET A 354 -9.71 4.38 -1.24
N PRO A 355 -9.20 4.73 -0.04
CA PRO A 355 -8.09 5.66 0.06
C PRO A 355 -6.74 4.99 -0.25
N ALA A 356 -5.89 5.73 -0.96
CA ALA A 356 -4.47 5.42 -1.15
C ALA A 356 -3.61 6.57 -0.62
N VAL A 357 -2.43 6.27 -0.07
CA VAL A 357 -1.49 7.27 0.44
C VAL A 357 -0.31 7.42 -0.51
N ARG A 358 -0.03 8.65 -0.96
CA ARG A 358 1.20 8.97 -1.71
C ARG A 358 2.26 9.53 -0.77
N LEU A 359 3.39 8.86 -0.72
CA LEU A 359 4.57 9.32 0.02
C LEU A 359 5.45 10.26 -0.85
N PRO A 360 6.28 11.13 -0.25
CA PRO A 360 7.16 12.04 -0.99
C PRO A 360 8.02 11.33 -2.02
N GLY A 361 8.07 11.79 -3.27
CA GLY A 361 8.87 11.19 -4.34
C GLY A 361 8.34 9.87 -4.90
N VAL A 362 7.12 9.47 -4.55
CA VAL A 362 6.42 8.35 -5.20
C VAL A 362 5.57 8.89 -6.35
N PRO A 363 5.74 8.42 -7.60
CA PRO A 363 4.87 8.81 -8.70
C PRO A 363 3.48 8.18 -8.55
N VAL A 364 2.46 8.90 -8.99
CA VAL A 364 1.06 8.46 -8.98
C VAL A 364 0.37 8.89 -10.26
N ASP A 365 -0.53 8.06 -10.79
CA ASP A 365 -1.48 8.47 -11.83
C ASP A 365 -2.73 9.03 -11.16
N LEU A 366 -2.94 10.35 -11.30
CA LEU A 366 -4.09 11.03 -10.69
C LEU A 366 -5.42 10.66 -11.34
N SER A 367 -5.42 10.13 -12.57
CA SER A 367 -6.64 9.82 -13.32
C SER A 367 -7.50 8.72 -12.68
N GLN A 368 -6.93 7.98 -11.72
CA GLN A 368 -7.60 6.91 -10.98
C GLN A 368 -8.38 7.41 -9.76
N PHE A 369 -8.35 8.71 -9.45
CA PHE A 369 -8.91 9.26 -8.21
C PHE A 369 -9.93 10.35 -8.49
N GLU A 370 -11.07 10.30 -7.81
CA GLU A 370 -12.12 11.32 -7.84
C GLU A 370 -11.89 12.41 -6.78
N LEU A 371 -11.07 12.11 -5.77
CA LEU A 371 -10.73 13.05 -4.69
C LEU A 371 -9.23 13.00 -4.41
N VAL A 372 -8.57 14.15 -4.48
CA VAL A 372 -7.19 14.32 -3.98
C VAL A 372 -7.23 15.17 -2.73
N VAL A 373 -6.61 14.70 -1.66
CA VAL A 373 -6.52 15.37 -0.36
C VAL A 373 -5.06 15.70 -0.06
N ILE A 374 -4.74 16.98 0.10
CA ILE A 374 -3.41 17.45 0.53
C ILE A 374 -3.52 17.92 1.99
N VAL A 375 -2.78 17.27 2.88
CA VAL A 375 -2.89 17.49 4.33
C VAL A 375 -1.73 18.33 4.83
N ASN A 376 -1.98 19.56 5.25
CA ASN A 376 -0.99 20.47 5.83
C ASN A 376 0.35 20.49 5.05
N PRO A 377 0.33 20.93 3.77
CA PRO A 377 1.55 21.04 3.00
C PRO A 377 2.51 22.03 3.67
N THR A 378 3.78 21.68 3.73
CA THR A 378 4.88 22.50 4.26
C THR A 378 5.99 22.73 3.24
N VAL A 379 5.90 22.05 2.11
CA VAL A 379 6.82 22.18 0.98
C VAL A 379 5.99 22.41 -0.27
N ASP A 380 6.42 23.37 -1.09
CA ASP A 380 5.76 23.64 -2.37
C ASP A 380 6.13 22.51 -3.36
N PRO A 381 5.17 21.93 -4.09
CA PRO A 381 5.42 20.88 -5.07
C PRO A 381 6.35 21.41 -6.17
N ASP A 382 6.97 20.48 -6.89
CA ASP A 382 7.68 20.84 -8.11
C ASP A 382 6.70 21.20 -9.24
N GLU A 383 7.24 21.78 -10.32
CA GLU A 383 6.45 22.20 -11.49
C GLU A 383 5.77 21.03 -12.19
N THR A 384 6.36 19.83 -12.14
CA THR A 384 5.82 18.65 -12.80
C THR A 384 4.59 18.13 -12.04
N ASP A 385 4.69 17.98 -10.73
CA ASP A 385 3.58 17.58 -9.86
C ASP A 385 2.44 18.60 -9.90
N LEU A 386 2.75 19.90 -9.84
CA LEU A 386 1.73 20.95 -10.00
C LEU A 386 1.07 20.87 -11.39
N GLY A 387 1.86 20.63 -12.44
CA GLY A 387 1.38 20.47 -13.80
C GLY A 387 0.41 19.31 -13.93
N HIS A 388 0.73 18.14 -13.37
CA HIS A 388 -0.16 16.98 -13.34
C HIS A 388 -1.45 17.26 -12.56
N LEU A 389 -1.35 17.89 -11.40
CA LEU A 389 -2.53 18.22 -10.58
C LEU A 389 -3.46 19.19 -11.31
N LYS A 390 -2.92 20.23 -11.95
CA LYS A 390 -3.70 21.16 -12.78
C LYS A 390 -4.30 20.47 -14.01
N ALA A 391 -3.59 19.54 -14.64
CA ALA A 391 -4.10 18.80 -15.78
C ALA A 391 -5.28 17.89 -15.40
N TRP A 392 -5.15 17.15 -14.29
CA TRP A 392 -6.20 16.30 -13.74
C TRP A 392 -7.45 17.12 -13.35
N LEU A 393 -7.25 18.26 -12.67
CA LEU A 393 -8.32 19.19 -12.34
C LEU A 393 -9.02 19.73 -13.60
N ARG A 394 -8.28 20.26 -14.58
CA ARG A 394 -8.84 20.78 -15.84
C ARG A 394 -9.56 19.71 -16.66
N ALA A 395 -9.12 18.46 -16.59
CA ALA A 395 -9.80 17.35 -17.23
C ALA A 395 -11.16 17.04 -16.57
N GLY A 396 -11.50 17.66 -15.43
CA GLY A 396 -12.73 17.43 -14.68
C GLY A 396 -12.79 16.03 -14.08
N GLN A 397 -11.63 15.43 -13.82
CA GLN A 397 -11.51 14.04 -13.36
C GLN A 397 -11.74 13.88 -11.84
N GLY A 398 -11.80 14.99 -11.09
CA GLY A 398 -12.11 14.92 -9.66
C GLY A 398 -12.08 16.28 -8.95
N SER A 399 -12.05 16.23 -7.63
CA SER A 399 -12.08 17.39 -6.73
C SER A 399 -10.85 17.43 -5.81
N LEU A 400 -10.34 18.64 -5.54
CA LEU A 400 -9.18 18.83 -4.65
C LEU A 400 -9.63 19.33 -3.27
N LEU A 401 -9.21 18.65 -2.21
CA LEU A 401 -9.33 19.10 -0.82
C LEU A 401 -7.96 19.43 -0.27
N VAL A 402 -7.78 20.63 0.29
CA VAL A 402 -6.55 21.03 0.95
C VAL A 402 -6.83 21.53 2.36
N SER A 403 -6.03 21.10 3.33
CA SER A 403 -5.97 21.70 4.66
C SER A 403 -4.62 22.41 4.81
N SER A 404 -4.62 23.71 5.07
CA SER A 404 -3.40 24.51 5.19
C SER A 404 -3.65 25.84 5.90
N THR A 405 -2.69 26.26 6.72
CA THR A 405 -2.59 27.65 7.23
C THR A 405 -1.33 28.35 6.74
N GLN A 406 -0.59 27.72 5.82
CA GLN A 406 0.60 28.31 5.24
C GLN A 406 0.23 29.49 4.34
N ALA A 407 0.96 30.59 4.52
CA ALA A 407 0.80 31.77 3.69
C ALA A 407 1.15 31.49 2.22
N GLN A 408 0.61 32.30 1.32
CA GLN A 408 0.86 32.17 -0.12
C GLN A 408 2.35 32.25 -0.46
N GLU A 409 3.13 33.05 0.25
CA GLU A 409 4.57 33.18 0.03
C GLU A 409 5.34 31.90 0.38
N ALA A 410 4.82 31.09 1.30
CA ALA A 410 5.44 29.82 1.69
C ALA A 410 5.15 28.70 0.68
N LEU A 411 3.99 28.75 0.01
CA LEU A 411 3.53 27.74 -0.96
C LEU A 411 3.00 28.38 -2.26
N PRO A 412 3.82 29.14 -2.99
CA PRO A 412 3.37 29.96 -4.11
C PRO A 412 2.86 29.17 -5.32
N ARG A 413 3.18 27.87 -5.44
CA ARG A 413 2.61 27.01 -6.48
C ARG A 413 1.29 26.40 -6.06
N LEU A 414 1.20 25.83 -4.86
CA LEU A 414 -0.08 25.28 -4.37
C LEU A 414 -1.15 26.34 -4.24
N SER A 415 -0.78 27.57 -3.88
CA SER A 415 -1.72 28.69 -3.81
C SER A 415 -2.43 28.98 -5.14
N GLN A 416 -1.88 28.54 -6.26
CA GLN A 416 -2.50 28.72 -7.58
C GLN A 416 -3.71 27.80 -7.79
N LEU A 417 -3.95 26.84 -6.90
CA LEU A 417 -5.04 25.86 -7.00
C LEU A 417 -6.31 26.30 -6.28
N HIS A 418 -6.25 27.38 -5.48
CA HIS A 418 -7.42 27.93 -4.82
C HIS A 418 -7.30 29.45 -4.66
N PRO A 419 -8.30 30.25 -5.09
CA PRO A 419 -8.21 31.70 -5.10
C PRO A 419 -8.12 32.33 -3.70
N SER A 420 -8.82 31.76 -2.70
CA SER A 420 -8.82 32.26 -1.31
C SER A 420 -7.61 31.83 -0.46
N TRP A 421 -6.45 31.54 -1.06
CA TRP A 421 -5.29 30.99 -0.34
C TRP A 421 -4.62 31.96 0.64
N SER A 422 -4.87 33.28 0.57
CA SER A 422 -4.31 34.21 1.55
C SER A 422 -4.97 34.02 2.92
N THR A 423 -4.16 33.89 3.96
CA THR A 423 -4.61 33.86 5.35
C THR A 423 -4.21 35.15 6.06
N ASP A 424 -5.18 36.00 6.36
CA ASP A 424 -4.90 37.39 6.78
C ASP A 424 -4.91 37.56 8.31
N GLN A 425 -5.53 36.60 9.03
CA GLN A 425 -5.71 36.68 10.48
C GLN A 425 -5.64 35.30 11.13
N ILE A 426 -4.80 35.16 12.16
CA ILE A 426 -4.74 33.97 13.01
C ILE A 426 -5.96 33.98 13.93
N LEU A 427 -6.79 32.93 13.88
CA LEU A 427 -7.95 32.75 14.75
C LEU A 427 -7.62 31.83 15.95
N GLY A 428 -6.77 30.82 15.71
CA GLY A 428 -6.45 29.80 16.70
C GLY A 428 -7.64 28.86 17.00
N PRO A 429 -7.62 28.16 18.14
CA PRO A 429 -8.70 27.26 18.54
C PRO A 429 -10.03 28.02 18.67
N SER A 430 -11.03 27.62 17.91
CA SER A 430 -12.33 28.30 17.86
C SER A 430 -13.43 27.36 17.37
N ARG A 431 -14.67 27.86 17.30
CA ARG A 431 -15.78 27.17 16.64
C ARG A 431 -16.12 27.90 15.34
N ALA A 432 -16.58 27.14 14.36
CA ALA A 432 -17.17 27.67 13.15
C ALA A 432 -18.56 27.08 12.92
N GLU A 433 -19.42 27.88 12.32
CA GLU A 433 -20.70 27.46 11.76
C GLU A 433 -20.48 27.18 10.28
N SER A 434 -21.01 26.07 9.78
CA SER A 434 -20.95 25.70 8.36
C SER A 434 -22.30 25.30 7.83
N ASP A 435 -22.40 25.23 6.50
CA ASP A 435 -23.57 24.70 5.81
C ASP A 435 -23.91 23.24 6.20
N PHE A 436 -22.95 22.54 6.82
CA PHE A 436 -23.09 21.13 7.24
C PHE A 436 -23.13 20.95 8.76
N GLY A 437 -23.24 22.04 9.53
CA GLY A 437 -23.25 22.00 10.99
C GLY A 437 -21.98 22.58 11.63
N PRO A 438 -21.80 22.39 12.94
CA PRO A 438 -20.70 23.00 13.68
C PRO A 438 -19.36 22.35 13.35
N ILE A 439 -18.29 23.14 13.43
CA ILE A 439 -16.90 22.68 13.28
C ILE A 439 -16.08 23.17 14.48
N ARG A 440 -15.20 22.32 14.99
CA ARG A 440 -14.18 22.69 15.98
C ARG A 440 -12.83 22.86 15.30
N LEU A 441 -12.33 24.08 15.38
CA LEU A 441 -11.05 24.50 14.84
C LEU A 441 -9.98 24.48 15.94
N PHE A 442 -8.75 24.18 15.54
CA PHE A 442 -7.61 24.01 16.45
C PHE A 442 -6.42 24.89 16.08
N GLY A 443 -6.23 25.16 14.79
CA GLY A 443 -5.12 25.96 14.25
C GLY A 443 -5.59 27.06 13.30
N ALA A 444 -6.88 27.36 13.25
CA ALA A 444 -7.44 28.04 12.10
C ALA A 444 -6.96 29.48 11.86
N HIS A 445 -6.92 29.85 10.58
CA HIS A 445 -6.76 31.22 10.12
C HIS A 445 -8.00 31.65 9.32
N ALA A 446 -8.27 32.96 9.28
CA ALA A 446 -9.27 33.52 8.39
C ALA A 446 -8.70 33.63 6.97
N GLN A 447 -9.48 33.17 6.00
CA GLN A 447 -9.16 33.26 4.58
C GLN A 447 -9.59 34.61 4.03
N SER A 448 -8.82 35.10 3.06
CA SER A 448 -9.19 36.21 2.19
C SER A 448 -10.49 35.90 1.44
N GLU A 449 -11.41 36.86 1.40
CA GLU A 449 -12.63 36.74 0.62
C GLU A 449 -12.31 36.94 -0.86
N ASP A 450 -12.60 35.93 -1.69
CA ASP A 450 -12.48 36.01 -3.13
C ASP A 450 -13.86 35.80 -3.77
N PRO A 451 -14.33 36.68 -4.68
CA PRO A 451 -15.65 36.55 -5.32
C PRO A 451 -15.84 35.26 -6.13
N SER A 452 -14.76 34.60 -6.55
CA SER A 452 -14.77 33.32 -7.26
C SER A 452 -14.86 32.11 -6.32
N ALA A 453 -14.79 32.32 -5.01
CA ALA A 453 -14.97 31.30 -3.99
C ALA A 453 -16.20 31.57 -3.11
N SER A 454 -16.87 30.49 -2.73
CA SER A 454 -17.95 30.49 -1.75
C SER A 454 -17.41 30.08 -0.39
N VAL A 455 -17.83 30.78 0.67
CA VAL A 455 -17.47 30.43 2.05
C VAL A 455 -18.47 29.39 2.57
N ILE A 456 -17.98 28.17 2.85
CA ILE A 456 -18.79 27.05 3.39
C ILE A 456 -18.88 27.12 4.91
N ALA A 457 -17.84 27.64 5.57
CA ALA A 457 -17.80 27.75 7.02
C ALA A 457 -17.17 29.07 7.47
N ARG A 458 -17.75 29.68 8.51
CA ARG A 458 -17.27 30.92 9.11
C ARG A 458 -17.00 30.73 10.59
N SER A 459 -15.89 31.29 11.07
CA SER A 459 -15.60 31.31 12.50
C SER A 459 -16.61 32.18 13.25
N VAL A 460 -16.84 31.89 14.54
CA VAL A 460 -17.70 32.71 15.42
C VAL A 460 -17.20 34.16 15.52
N GLY A 461 -15.90 34.40 15.31
CA GLY A 461 -15.30 35.75 15.31
C GLY A 461 -15.43 36.51 13.99
N GLY A 462 -16.08 35.92 12.98
CA GLY A 462 -16.05 36.41 11.59
C GLY A 462 -14.86 35.83 10.81
N GLY A 463 -14.92 35.89 9.47
CA GLY A 463 -13.91 35.32 8.57
C GLY A 463 -14.23 33.90 8.10
N GLY A 464 -14.02 33.64 6.80
CA GLY A 464 -14.18 32.32 6.20
C GLY A 464 -13.03 31.40 6.60
N VAL A 465 -13.33 30.18 7.01
CA VAL A 465 -12.34 29.16 7.42
C VAL A 465 -12.36 27.94 6.50
N VAL A 466 -13.46 27.74 5.78
CA VAL A 466 -13.55 26.76 4.70
C VAL A 466 -14.16 27.47 3.50
N THR A 467 -13.45 27.44 2.38
CA THR A 467 -13.92 27.98 1.11
C THR A 467 -13.93 26.91 0.04
N ARG A 468 -14.86 27.06 -0.89
CA ARG A 468 -14.98 26.25 -2.09
C ARG A 468 -14.95 27.14 -3.31
N ALA A 469 -14.02 26.88 -4.21
CA ALA A 469 -13.95 27.51 -5.51
C ALA A 469 -14.40 26.53 -6.59
N ARG A 470 -15.27 27.02 -7.49
CA ARG A 470 -15.60 26.32 -8.73
C ARG A 470 -14.94 27.07 -9.87
N HIS A 471 -14.02 26.40 -10.54
CA HIS A 471 -13.22 27.00 -11.59
C HIS A 471 -13.98 27.02 -12.91
N ALA A 472 -13.64 27.96 -13.80
CA ALA A 472 -14.30 28.12 -15.11
C ALA A 472 -14.25 26.83 -15.95
N ASP A 473 -13.18 26.04 -15.77
CA ASP A 473 -12.95 24.77 -16.45
C ASP A 473 -13.75 23.59 -15.84
N GLY A 474 -14.58 23.86 -14.82
CA GLY A 474 -15.59 22.93 -14.28
C GLY A 474 -15.19 22.16 -13.02
N TRP A 475 -13.94 22.25 -12.57
CA TRP A 475 -13.45 21.55 -11.38
C TRP A 475 -13.65 22.32 -10.07
N THR A 476 -13.68 21.57 -8.97
CA THR A 476 -13.90 22.09 -7.62
C THR A 476 -12.63 21.92 -6.78
N SER A 477 -12.23 23.00 -6.09
CA SER A 477 -11.29 22.90 -4.96
C SER A 477 -11.92 23.42 -3.68
N VAL A 478 -11.55 22.79 -2.57
CA VAL A 478 -11.91 23.20 -1.22
C VAL A 478 -10.64 23.45 -0.42
N LEU A 479 -10.56 24.61 0.22
CA LEU A 479 -9.49 24.96 1.14
C LEU A 479 -10.05 25.08 2.56
N ILE A 480 -9.49 24.28 3.47
CA ILE A 480 -9.71 24.34 4.91
C ILE A 480 -8.53 25.08 5.52
N SER A 481 -8.76 26.29 6.04
CA SER A 481 -7.74 27.08 6.73
C SER A 481 -7.59 26.68 8.19
N ASP A 482 -7.27 25.41 8.40
CA ASP A 482 -6.89 24.82 9.68
C ASP A 482 -5.94 23.66 9.36
N GLU A 483 -4.69 23.73 9.81
CA GLU A 483 -3.67 22.74 9.47
C GLU A 483 -3.82 21.40 10.21
N ARG A 484 -4.78 21.31 11.14
CA ARG A 484 -4.98 20.16 12.01
C ARG A 484 -6.29 19.45 11.78
N LEU A 485 -7.28 20.06 11.11
CA LEU A 485 -8.64 19.53 10.99
C LEU A 485 -8.70 18.14 10.33
N LEU A 486 -7.74 17.81 9.45
CA LEU A 486 -7.67 16.50 8.79
C LEU A 486 -6.77 15.49 9.52
N LEU A 487 -6.29 15.81 10.72
CA LEU A 487 -5.44 14.92 11.52
C LEU A 487 -6.26 14.18 12.58
N SER A 488 -5.75 13.02 13.00
CA SER A 488 -6.48 12.15 13.95
C SER A 488 -6.73 12.82 15.30
N GLY A 489 -5.86 13.74 15.74
CA GLY A 489 -6.07 14.49 16.98
C GLY A 489 -7.29 15.42 16.99
N THR A 490 -7.86 15.75 15.82
CA THR A 490 -9.01 16.67 15.68
C THR A 490 -10.25 16.00 15.09
N LEU A 491 -10.11 14.75 14.61
CA LEU A 491 -11.20 13.92 14.12
C LEU A 491 -11.48 12.82 15.15
N GLU A 492 -10.64 11.79 15.20
CA GLU A 492 -10.73 10.71 16.18
C GLU A 492 -9.37 10.02 16.38
N ASN A 493 -9.08 9.62 17.60
CA ASN A 493 -7.87 8.88 17.95
C ASN A 493 -8.20 7.76 18.95
N GLN A 494 -7.17 7.15 19.56
CA GLN A 494 -7.36 6.08 20.55
C GLN A 494 -8.15 6.50 21.80
N LYS A 495 -8.25 7.80 22.09
CA LYS A 495 -8.75 8.35 23.37
C LYS A 495 -10.03 9.17 23.22
N SER A 496 -10.28 9.76 22.06
CA SER A 496 -11.37 10.72 21.87
C SER A 496 -11.81 10.78 20.41
N ALA A 497 -13.05 11.23 20.20
CA ALA A 497 -13.57 11.62 18.90
C ALA A 497 -14.22 13.01 18.98
N VAL A 498 -14.14 13.76 17.89
CA VAL A 498 -14.75 15.08 17.69
C VAL A 498 -15.84 14.91 16.65
N GLU A 499 -17.01 14.45 17.09
CA GLU A 499 -18.15 14.10 16.23
C GLU A 499 -18.52 15.21 15.25
N ASP A 500 -18.57 16.47 15.72
CA ASP A 500 -18.80 17.67 14.90
C ASP A 500 -17.90 17.70 13.65
N ASN A 501 -16.60 17.41 13.81
CA ASN A 501 -15.63 17.45 12.72
C ASN A 501 -15.77 16.24 11.77
N ILE A 502 -16.08 15.07 12.32
CA ILE A 502 -16.28 13.84 11.53
C ILE A 502 -17.54 13.96 10.66
N GLU A 503 -18.64 14.47 11.23
CA GLU A 503 -19.89 14.71 10.52
C GLU A 503 -19.70 15.76 9.42
N PHE A 504 -19.09 16.90 9.76
CA PHE A 504 -18.74 17.95 8.80
C PHE A 504 -17.92 17.39 7.63
N LEU A 505 -16.84 16.66 7.91
CA LEU A 505 -15.95 16.11 6.88
C LEU A 505 -16.68 15.11 5.97
N GLY A 506 -17.52 14.25 6.55
CA GLY A 506 -18.35 13.32 5.76
C GLY A 506 -19.31 14.05 4.81
N HIS A 507 -19.98 15.12 5.29
CA HIS A 507 -20.84 15.94 4.42
C HIS A 507 -20.06 16.67 3.33
N LEU A 508 -18.88 17.20 3.68
CA LEU A 508 -18.01 17.88 2.74
C LEU A 508 -17.57 16.95 1.61
N ILE A 509 -17.08 15.75 1.94
CA ILE A 509 -16.66 14.73 0.98
C ILE A 509 -17.82 14.38 0.03
N ARG A 510 -19.01 14.07 0.57
CA ARG A 510 -20.18 13.76 -0.27
C ARG A 510 -20.52 14.88 -1.24
N SER A 511 -20.49 16.12 -0.75
CA SER A 511 -20.80 17.27 -1.58
C SER A 511 -19.75 17.46 -2.70
N MET A 512 -18.48 17.17 -2.44
CA MET A 512 -17.43 17.19 -3.48
C MET A 512 -17.61 16.07 -4.50
N LEU A 513 -17.98 14.86 -4.08
CA LEU A 513 -18.24 13.75 -5.00
C LEU A 513 -19.45 14.01 -5.92
N GLN A 514 -20.49 14.66 -5.40
CA GLN A 514 -21.65 15.07 -6.22
C GLN A 514 -21.29 16.07 -7.31
N ASP A 515 -20.30 16.94 -7.07
CA ASP A 515 -19.82 17.87 -8.09
C ASP A 515 -19.16 17.12 -9.26
N VAL A 516 -18.41 16.05 -8.97
CA VAL A 516 -17.77 15.19 -9.98
C VAL A 516 -18.83 14.47 -10.82
N ASP A 517 -19.81 13.82 -10.17
CA ASP A 517 -20.92 13.13 -10.86
C ASP A 517 -21.71 14.10 -11.77
N GLY A 518 -21.92 15.33 -11.30
CA GLY A 518 -22.64 16.37 -12.05
C GLY A 518 -21.87 16.92 -13.26
N VAL A 519 -20.55 16.78 -13.30
CA VAL A 519 -19.72 17.10 -14.48
C VAL A 519 -19.77 15.97 -15.49
N GLU A 520 -19.68 14.71 -15.05
CA GLU A 520 -19.80 13.55 -15.94
C GLU A 520 -21.16 13.50 -16.65
N ALA A 521 -22.25 13.73 -15.92
CA ALA A 521 -23.60 13.72 -16.49
C ALA A 521 -23.86 14.81 -17.55
N LYS A 522 -22.99 15.83 -17.64
CA LYS A 522 -23.08 16.92 -18.62
C LYS A 522 -22.23 16.69 -19.87
N ARG A 523 -21.32 15.72 -19.85
CA ARG A 523 -20.49 15.31 -21.00
C ARG A 523 -21.22 14.23 -21.80
#